data_AF-A0A2E0RMJ3-F1
#
_entry.id   AF-A0A2E0RMJ3-F1
#
_cell.length_a   1.000
_cell.length_b   1.000
_cell.length_c   1.000
_cell.angle_alpha   90.00
_cell.angle_beta   90.00
_cell.angle_gamma   90.00
#
_symmetry.space_group_name_H-M   'P 1'
#
loop_
_entity.id
_entity.type
_entity.pdbx_description
1 polymer ?
#
loop_
_entity_poly.entity_id
_entity_poly.type
_entity_poly.pdbx_seq_one_letter_code
_entity_poly.pdbx_strand_id
1 'polypeptide(L)'
;MIGPTATLIMRRFADEFDREPDGFVIDLAHTASTMGVSFSKGASSPFGKALHRCVMFGLAQPTPDGFVVRRKLPNVAQRHLNRLPDDVQQAHYEWARRTIRLDRREIEQQLIELGVTPTAAARASEAAALAS
;
A
#
# COMPACT_ATOMS: atom_id res chain seq x y z
N MET A 1 -0.76 -8.91 -10.12
CA MET A 1 0.61 -8.65 -9.63
C MET A 1 1.00 -7.21 -9.98
N ILE A 2 1.52 -6.43 -9.02
CA ILE A 2 1.94 -5.04 -9.25
C ILE A 2 3.26 -4.91 -10.03
N GLY A 3 4.13 -5.91 -9.95
CA GLY A 3 5.41 -5.98 -10.66
C GLY A 3 6.53 -5.18 -9.96
N PRO A 4 7.79 -5.58 -10.15
CA PRO A 4 8.93 -5.10 -9.35
C PRO A 4 9.15 -3.58 -9.44
N THR A 5 9.05 -3.00 -10.65
CA THR A 5 9.23 -1.55 -10.83
C THR A 5 8.21 -0.73 -10.05
N ALA A 6 6.95 -1.19 -9.99
CA ALA A 6 5.92 -0.46 -9.27
C ALA A 6 6.09 -0.58 -7.75
N THR A 7 6.58 -1.73 -7.26
CA THR A 7 7.01 -1.86 -5.86
C THR A 7 8.14 -0.88 -5.51
N LEU A 8 9.15 -0.74 -6.37
CA LEU A 8 10.25 0.22 -6.16
C LEU A 8 9.77 1.67 -6.18
N ILE A 9 8.84 2.02 -7.08
CA ILE A 9 8.19 3.33 -7.10
C ILE A 9 7.51 3.61 -5.76
N MET A 10 6.70 2.68 -5.25
CA MET A 10 5.99 2.87 -3.99
C MET A 10 6.93 2.99 -2.79
N ARG A 11 8.01 2.22 -2.77
CA ARG A 11 9.03 2.34 -1.71
C ARG A 11 9.69 3.72 -1.72
N ARG A 12 10.09 4.21 -2.91
CA ARG A 12 10.67 5.54 -3.04
C ARG A 12 9.69 6.63 -2.62
N PHE A 13 8.41 6.51 -2.97
CA PHE A 13 7.37 7.45 -2.54
C PHE A 13 7.19 7.44 -1.02
N ALA A 14 7.23 6.27 -0.38
CA ALA A 14 7.19 6.18 1.08
C ALA A 14 8.37 6.93 1.71
N ASP A 15 9.60 6.66 1.25
CA ASP A 15 10.80 7.34 1.74
C ASP A 15 10.74 8.87 1.56
N GLU A 16 10.12 9.34 0.47
CA GLU A 16 9.93 10.76 0.19
C GLU A 16 8.85 11.38 1.08
N PHE A 17 7.71 10.72 1.27
CA PHE A 17 6.68 11.17 2.22
C PHE A 17 7.14 11.15 3.68
N ASP A 18 8.12 10.32 4.02
CA ASP A 18 8.73 10.33 5.35
C ASP A 18 9.62 11.56 5.55
N ARG A 19 10.17 12.13 4.47
CA ARG A 19 10.94 13.39 4.49
C ARG A 19 10.04 14.62 4.33
N GLU A 20 9.06 14.57 3.43
CA GLU A 20 8.12 15.65 3.09
C GLU A 20 6.66 15.14 3.21
N PRO A 21 6.07 15.16 4.42
CA PRO A 21 4.75 14.60 4.67
C PRO A 21 3.60 15.28 3.92
N ASP A 22 3.73 16.57 3.62
CA ASP A 22 2.70 17.40 2.98
C ASP A 22 2.66 17.23 1.46
N GLY A 23 3.61 16.47 0.90
CA GLY A 23 3.74 16.22 -0.53
C GLY A 23 5.03 16.78 -1.09
N PHE A 24 5.40 16.31 -2.28
CA PHE A 24 6.67 16.60 -2.92
C PHE A 24 6.52 16.56 -4.45
N VAL A 25 7.46 17.18 -5.16
CA VAL A 25 7.53 17.15 -6.63
C VAL A 25 8.66 16.24 -7.08
N ILE A 26 8.41 15.41 -8.09
CA ILE A 26 9.44 14.56 -8.70
C ILE A 26 9.56 14.80 -10.20
N ASP A 27 10.79 14.75 -10.68
CA ASP A 27 11.05 14.55 -12.11
C ASP A 27 10.90 13.06 -12.43
N LEU A 28 9.87 12.72 -13.21
CA LEU A 28 9.58 11.34 -13.61
C LEU A 28 10.66 10.75 -14.54
N ALA A 29 11.30 11.56 -15.39
CA ALA A 29 12.34 11.09 -16.29
C ALA A 29 13.62 10.76 -15.50
N HIS A 30 14.02 11.64 -14.59
CA HIS A 30 15.13 11.39 -13.66
C HIS A 30 14.83 10.19 -12.74
N THR A 31 13.62 10.10 -12.21
CA THR A 31 13.20 8.98 -11.37
C THR A 31 13.26 7.66 -12.12
N ALA A 32 12.82 7.63 -13.39
CA ALA A 32 12.89 6.43 -14.21
C ALA A 32 14.34 5.99 -14.50
N SER A 33 15.21 6.93 -14.86
CA SER A 33 16.61 6.62 -15.19
C SER A 33 17.38 6.05 -13.99
N THR A 34 17.16 6.61 -12.78
CA THR A 34 17.73 6.06 -11.53
C THR A 34 17.22 4.65 -11.18
N MET A 35 16.04 4.27 -11.69
CA MET A 35 15.49 2.91 -11.57
C MET A 35 15.90 1.98 -12.73
N GLY A 36 16.76 2.45 -13.66
CA GLY A 36 17.22 1.66 -14.80
C GLY A 36 16.14 1.39 -15.85
N VAL A 37 15.08 2.20 -15.91
CA VAL A 37 13.98 2.03 -16.86
C VAL A 37 13.76 3.29 -17.68
N SER A 38 13.27 3.12 -18.91
CA SER A 38 12.93 4.26 -19.76
C SER A 38 11.60 4.89 -19.34
N PHE A 39 11.49 6.19 -19.59
CA PHE A 39 10.26 6.95 -19.46
C PHE A 39 9.98 7.76 -20.72
N SER A 40 8.74 7.66 -21.16
CA SER A 40 8.11 8.54 -22.13
C SER A 40 6.76 8.95 -21.53
N LYS A 41 6.30 10.16 -21.84
CA LYS A 41 5.00 10.64 -21.37
C LYS A 41 3.91 9.65 -21.77
N GLY A 42 3.06 9.29 -20.80
CA GLY A 42 1.98 8.31 -20.97
C GLY A 42 2.37 6.88 -20.54
N ALA A 43 1.44 5.93 -20.75
CA ALA A 43 1.57 4.55 -20.29
C ALA A 43 2.30 3.60 -21.27
N SER A 44 2.99 4.13 -22.28
CA SER A 44 3.70 3.32 -23.27
C SER A 44 5.08 2.86 -22.78
N SER A 45 5.74 3.64 -21.93
CA SER A 45 7.05 3.31 -21.34
C SER A 45 6.97 2.30 -20.19
N PRO A 46 8.04 1.54 -19.89
CA PRO A 46 8.09 0.63 -18.74
C PRO A 46 7.78 1.34 -17.41
N PHE A 47 8.33 2.54 -17.20
CA PHE A 47 8.02 3.35 -16.03
C PHE A 47 6.55 3.81 -16.01
N GLY A 48 6.04 4.31 -17.15
CA GLY A 48 4.64 4.71 -17.29
C GLY A 48 3.65 3.55 -17.03
N LYS A 49 3.96 2.33 -17.52
CA LYS A 49 3.19 1.12 -17.22
C LYS A 49 3.21 0.77 -15.74
N ALA A 50 4.35 0.93 -15.07
CA ALA A 50 4.48 0.69 -13.65
C ALA A 50 3.64 1.69 -12.83
N LEU A 51 3.71 2.98 -13.15
CA LEU A 51 2.88 4.01 -12.51
C LEU A 51 1.39 3.77 -12.76
N HIS A 52 1.01 3.38 -13.98
CA HIS A 52 -0.36 3.01 -14.30
C HIS A 52 -0.83 1.79 -13.50
N ARG A 53 0.03 0.79 -13.24
CA ARG A 53 -0.32 -0.33 -12.34
C ARG A 53 -0.54 0.16 -10.91
N CYS A 54 0.24 1.11 -10.39
CA CYS A 54 -0.03 1.71 -9.08
C CYS A 54 -1.46 2.30 -9.04
N VAL A 55 -1.92 2.92 -10.14
CA VAL A 55 -3.31 3.39 -10.25
C VAL A 55 -4.32 2.24 -10.31
N MET A 56 -4.10 1.25 -11.16
CA MET A 56 -5.01 0.09 -11.28
C MET A 56 -5.20 -0.65 -9.96
N PHE A 57 -4.13 -0.81 -9.18
CA PHE A 57 -4.16 -1.44 -7.86
C PHE A 57 -4.58 -0.49 -6.73
N GLY A 58 -4.92 0.77 -7.03
CA GLY A 58 -5.43 1.74 -6.07
C GLY A 58 -4.40 2.29 -5.10
N LEU A 59 -3.11 2.19 -5.42
CA LEU A 59 -2.02 2.75 -4.61
C LEU A 59 -1.74 4.22 -4.93
N ALA A 60 -2.09 4.65 -6.14
CA ALA A 60 -2.05 6.04 -6.55
C ALA A 60 -3.37 6.40 -7.25
N GLN A 61 -3.74 7.67 -7.20
CA GLN A 61 -4.88 8.19 -7.93
C GLN A 61 -4.46 9.50 -8.63
N PRO A 62 -4.63 9.58 -9.96
CA PRO A 62 -4.29 10.80 -10.69
C PRO A 62 -5.25 11.94 -10.33
N THR A 63 -4.70 13.15 -10.28
CA THR A 63 -5.40 14.42 -10.08
C THR A 63 -4.98 15.40 -11.19
N PRO A 64 -5.65 16.55 -11.35
CA PRO A 64 -5.22 17.56 -12.32
C PRO A 64 -3.76 18.01 -12.13
N ASP A 65 -3.30 18.06 -10.88
CA ASP A 65 -1.98 18.58 -10.51
C ASP A 65 -0.94 17.48 -10.23
N GLY A 66 -1.29 16.19 -10.38
CA GLY A 66 -0.35 15.09 -10.16
C GLY A 66 -1.00 13.80 -9.69
N PHE A 67 -0.51 13.26 -8.58
CA PHE A 67 -1.01 12.02 -7.99
C PHE A 67 -1.18 12.17 -6.47
N VAL A 68 -2.31 11.70 -5.96
CA VAL A 68 -2.44 11.35 -4.54
C VAL A 68 -2.05 9.90 -4.36
N VAL A 69 -1.18 9.62 -3.41
CA VAL A 69 -0.54 8.31 -3.22
C VAL A 69 -0.82 7.81 -1.82
N ARG A 70 -1.14 6.52 -1.69
CA ARG A 70 -1.32 5.87 -0.40
C ARG A 70 0.03 5.65 0.28
N ARG A 71 0.19 6.20 1.49
CA ARG A 71 1.34 5.91 2.37
C ARG A 71 1.21 4.56 3.07
N LYS A 72 -0.01 4.11 3.33
CA LYS A 72 -0.32 2.78 3.87
C LYS A 72 -1.12 2.00 2.85
N LEU A 73 -0.60 0.85 2.45
CA LEU A 73 -1.26 -0.01 1.48
C LEU A 73 -2.33 -0.85 2.19
N PRO A 74 -3.61 -0.77 1.76
CA PRO A 74 -4.62 -1.66 2.29
C PRO A 74 -4.33 -3.09 1.85
N ASN A 75 -5.00 -4.06 2.48
CA ASN A 75 -5.06 -5.41 1.94
C ASN A 75 -5.60 -5.37 0.49
N VAL A 76 -5.34 -6.41 -0.30
CA VAL A 76 -5.74 -6.48 -1.71
C VAL A 76 -7.20 -6.06 -1.86
N ALA A 77 -7.46 -5.04 -2.68
CA ALA A 77 -8.80 -4.49 -2.79
C ALA A 77 -9.80 -5.55 -3.26
N GLN A 78 -11.00 -5.56 -2.67
CA GLN A 78 -12.03 -6.58 -2.91
C GLN A 78 -12.34 -6.80 -4.39
N ARG A 79 -12.37 -5.72 -5.19
CA ARG A 79 -12.58 -5.79 -6.65
C ARG A 79 -11.54 -6.63 -7.39
N HIS A 80 -10.32 -6.74 -6.88
CA HIS A 80 -9.27 -7.57 -7.46
C HIS A 80 -9.40 -9.01 -6.99
N LEU A 81 -9.77 -9.23 -5.73
CA LEU A 81 -10.06 -10.57 -5.18
C LEU A 81 -11.20 -11.24 -5.95
N ASN A 82 -12.29 -10.52 -6.19
CA ASN A 82 -13.47 -11.04 -6.90
C ASN A 82 -13.20 -11.45 -8.36
N ARG A 83 -12.04 -11.09 -8.93
CA ARG A 83 -11.64 -11.50 -10.28
C ARG A 83 -10.71 -12.72 -10.29
N LEU A 84 -10.33 -13.22 -9.12
CA LEU A 84 -9.50 -14.40 -8.97
C LEU A 84 -10.36 -15.66 -8.93
N PRO A 85 -9.81 -16.83 -9.29
CA PRO A 85 -10.46 -18.12 -9.06
C PRO A 85 -10.87 -18.34 -7.59
N ASP A 86 -11.93 -19.11 -7.36
CA ASP A 86 -12.54 -19.30 -6.03
C ASP A 86 -11.57 -19.90 -5.00
N ASP A 87 -10.69 -20.81 -5.42
CA ASP A 87 -9.65 -21.42 -4.58
C ASP A 87 -8.63 -20.36 -4.09
N VAL A 88 -8.25 -19.43 -4.96
CA VAL A 88 -7.35 -18.32 -4.61
C VAL A 88 -8.04 -17.31 -3.70
N GLN A 89 -9.33 -17.02 -3.93
CA GLN A 89 -10.12 -16.18 -3.05
C GLN A 89 -10.20 -16.80 -1.64
N GLN A 90 -10.51 -18.09 -1.55
CA GLN A 90 -10.58 -18.80 -0.27
C GLN A 90 -9.23 -18.80 0.46
N ALA A 91 -8.13 -19.08 -0.25
CA ALA A 91 -6.79 -19.02 0.32
C ALA A 91 -6.46 -17.62 0.88
N HIS A 92 -6.86 -16.55 0.16
CA HIS A 92 -6.71 -15.18 0.65
C HIS A 92 -7.54 -14.93 1.91
N TYR A 93 -8.80 -15.36 1.96
CA TYR A 93 -9.64 -15.22 3.16
C TYR A 93 -9.03 -15.94 4.37
N GLU A 94 -8.51 -17.15 4.18
CA GLU A 94 -7.86 -17.91 5.25
C GLU A 94 -6.58 -17.24 5.75
N TRP A 95 -5.75 -16.75 4.82
CA TRP A 95 -4.55 -15.96 5.15
C TRP A 95 -4.92 -14.69 5.91
N ALA A 96 -5.88 -13.90 5.43
CA ALA A 96 -6.29 -12.64 6.04
C ALA A 96 -6.81 -12.84 7.47
N ARG A 97 -7.62 -13.88 7.71
CA ARG A 97 -8.10 -14.23 9.06
C ARG A 97 -6.96 -14.63 10.02
N ARG A 98 -5.85 -15.16 9.51
CA ARG A 98 -4.68 -15.51 10.33
C ARG A 98 -3.83 -14.27 10.61
N THR A 99 -3.52 -13.48 9.58
CA THR A 99 -2.65 -12.30 9.68
C THR A 99 -3.27 -11.17 10.49
N ILE A 100 -4.54 -10.82 10.25
CA ILE A 100 -5.24 -9.76 11.02
C ILE A 100 -5.29 -10.12 12.52
N ARG A 101 -5.42 -11.41 12.85
CA ARG A 101 -5.40 -11.85 14.25
C ARG A 101 -4.02 -11.74 14.91
N LEU A 102 -2.94 -11.88 14.14
CA LEU A 102 -1.57 -11.68 14.63
C LEU A 102 -1.30 -10.19 14.87
N ASP A 103 -1.60 -9.33 13.89
CA ASP A 103 -1.42 -7.88 14.01
C ASP A 103 -2.22 -7.32 15.19
N ARG A 104 -3.48 -7.75 15.38
CA ARG A 104 -4.30 -7.32 16.52
C ARG A 104 -3.64 -7.65 17.86
N ARG A 105 -3.08 -8.85 17.99
CA ARG A 105 -2.41 -9.30 19.23
C ARG A 105 -1.13 -8.52 19.48
N GLU A 106 -0.37 -8.22 18.44
CA GLU A 106 0.86 -7.43 18.53
C GLU A 106 0.54 -5.98 18.94
N ILE A 107 -0.48 -5.37 18.34
CA ILE A 107 -0.97 -4.03 18.72
C ILE A 107 -1.45 -4.04 20.18
N GLU A 108 -2.21 -5.04 20.60
CA GLU A 108 -2.68 -5.19 21.98
C GLU A 108 -1.51 -5.29 22.97
N GLN A 109 -0.48 -6.09 22.65
CA GLN A 109 0.72 -6.22 23.47
C GLN A 109 1.51 -4.92 23.57
N GLN A 110 1.73 -4.21 22.46
CA GLN A 110 2.41 -2.91 22.47
C GLN A 110 1.64 -1.87 23.29
N LEU A 111 0.31 -1.85 23.21
CA LEU A 111 -0.51 -0.94 24.03
C LEU A 111 -0.37 -1.26 25.52
N ILE A 112 -0.33 -2.54 25.89
CA ILE A 112 -0.11 -2.98 27.28
C ILE A 112 1.29 -2.57 27.77
N GLU A 113 2.33 -2.75 26.94
CA GLU A 113 3.70 -2.31 27.27
C GLU A 113 3.80 -0.80 27.48
N LEU A 114 3.01 -0.02 26.73
CA LEU A 114 2.88 1.43 26.90
C LEU A 114 2.01 1.84 28.10
N GLY A 115 1.56 0.87 28.92
CA GLY A 115 0.80 1.10 30.15
C GLY A 115 -0.71 1.24 29.95
N VAL A 116 -1.24 0.95 28.75
CA VAL A 116 -2.69 0.89 28.51
C VAL A 116 -3.25 -0.35 29.19
N THR A 117 -4.33 -0.19 29.96
CA THR A 117 -4.97 -1.33 30.63
C THR A 117 -5.38 -2.40 29.61
N PRO A 118 -5.23 -3.71 29.89
CA PRO A 118 -5.49 -4.77 28.92
C PRO A 118 -6.88 -4.71 28.27
N THR A 119 -7.90 -4.31 29.02
CA THR A 119 -9.28 -4.15 28.50
C THR A 119 -9.42 -2.97 27.54
N ALA A 120 -8.72 -1.87 27.77
CA ALA A 120 -8.68 -0.74 26.84
C ALA A 120 -7.82 -1.05 25.61
N ALA A 121 -6.71 -1.78 25.79
CA ALA A 121 -5.84 -2.23 24.70
C ALA A 121 -6.57 -3.19 23.74
N ALA A 122 -7.35 -4.14 24.27
CA ALA A 122 -8.17 -5.05 23.47
C ALA A 122 -9.24 -4.33 22.65
N ARG A 123 -9.90 -3.32 23.22
CA ARG A 123 -10.92 -2.51 22.51
C ARG A 123 -10.30 -1.62 21.44
N ALA A 124 -9.14 -1.01 21.72
CA ALA A 124 -8.43 -0.17 20.77
C ALA A 124 -7.86 -0.99 19.61
N SER A 125 -7.31 -2.18 19.86
CA SER A 125 -6.82 -3.08 18.81
C SER A 125 -7.96 -3.64 17.96
N GLU A 126 -9.13 -3.89 18.54
CA GLU A 126 -10.34 -4.28 17.82
C GLU A 126 -10.88 -3.15 16.90
N ALA A 127 -10.92 -1.92 17.41
CA ALA A 127 -11.28 -0.75 16.59
C ALA A 127 -10.28 -0.51 15.44
N ALA A 128 -8.98 -0.70 15.68
CA ALA A 128 -7.95 -0.58 14.65
C ALA A 128 -8.05 -1.69 13.58
N ALA A 129 -8.40 -2.92 13.99
CA ALA A 129 -8.59 -4.06 13.09
C ALA A 129 -9.86 -3.93 12.22
N LEU A 130 -10.88 -3.20 12.68
CA LEU A 130 -12.11 -2.92 11.93
C LEU A 130 -11.99 -1.72 10.97
N ALA A 131 -10.99 -0.86 11.18
CA ALA A 131 -10.75 0.34 10.37
C ALA A 131 -9.77 0.12 9.19
N SER A 132 -9.25 -1.10 9.04
CA SER A 132 -8.25 -1.50 8.02
C SER A 132 -8.87 -2.33 6.90
#